data_AF-A0A7J7TZP8-F1
#
_entry.id   AF-A0A7J7TZP8-F1
#
_cell.length_a   1.000
_cell.length_b   1.000
_cell.length_c   1.000
_cell.angle_alpha   90.00
_cell.angle_beta   90.00
_cell.angle_gamma   90.00
#
_symmetry.space_group_name_H-M   'P 1'
#
loop_
_entity.id
_entity.type
_entity.pdbx_description
1 polymer ?
#
loop_
_entity_poly.entity_id
_entity_poly.type
_entity_poly.pdbx_seq_one_letter_code
_entity_poly.pdbx_strand_id
1 'polypeptide(L)'
;MAALSPLLLAALLWVPAGAVTCYGDSGQPVDWFVVYKLPAHSGPGVEAQAGLRYKYLDESSGGWREGAGPIDSLMGAVGRSLLPLYRNTSQLAYLLYNDQPPKGTKDSSSRGHTKGVLLLDQKEGFWLVHSVPGFPPAASHANYSWPRPAHTYGQTLLCMSFPLEQFSKIGKQLSYTYPLVYDHKLEGTFAQKFPELEEVVKGHHVHDRPWNSSVTLTSKAGANFQSFAKFGKFGDGEPEVEG
;
A
#
# COMPACT_ATOMS: atom_id res chain seq x y z
N MET A 1 -21.56 44.96 -41.28
CA MET A 1 -21.03 44.59 -39.95
C MET A 1 -21.54 43.19 -39.62
N ALA A 2 -20.75 42.16 -39.89
CA ALA A 2 -21.09 40.77 -39.57
C ALA A 2 -20.31 40.37 -38.31
N ALA A 3 -21.03 40.02 -37.24
CA ALA A 3 -20.44 39.60 -35.98
C ALA A 3 -20.01 38.13 -36.08
N LEU A 4 -18.72 37.87 -35.91
CA LEU A 4 -18.16 36.53 -35.71
C LEU A 4 -18.54 36.05 -34.30
N SER A 5 -19.31 34.96 -34.22
CA SER A 5 -19.62 34.27 -32.97
C SER A 5 -18.44 33.37 -32.58
N PRO A 6 -17.89 33.46 -31.36
CA PRO A 6 -16.85 32.55 -30.91
C PRO A 6 -17.50 31.26 -30.43
N LEU A 7 -17.38 30.19 -31.21
CA LEU A 7 -17.60 28.82 -30.73
C LEU A 7 -16.50 28.51 -29.70
N LEU A 8 -16.80 28.75 -28.43
CA LEU A 8 -16.06 28.21 -27.30
C LEU A 8 -16.24 26.68 -27.31
N LEU A 9 -15.24 25.96 -27.84
CA LEU A 9 -15.06 24.54 -27.57
C LEU A 9 -14.82 24.37 -26.06
N ALA A 10 -15.88 24.09 -25.31
CA ALA A 10 -15.76 23.52 -23.98
C ALA A 10 -15.29 22.07 -24.16
N ALA A 11 -13.97 21.88 -24.27
CA ALA A 11 -13.38 20.58 -24.03
C ALA A 11 -13.69 20.24 -22.57
N LEU A 12 -14.71 19.41 -22.34
CA LEU A 12 -14.88 18.72 -21.08
C LEU A 12 -13.55 18.00 -20.83
N LEU A 13 -12.76 18.55 -19.90
CA LEU A 13 -11.65 17.85 -19.27
C LEU A 13 -12.28 16.68 -18.53
N TRP A 14 -12.55 15.59 -19.25
CA TRP A 14 -12.77 14.31 -18.64
C TRP A 14 -11.42 13.95 -18.05
N VAL A 15 -11.18 14.39 -16.81
CA VAL A 15 -10.06 13.90 -16.01
C VAL A 15 -10.37 12.41 -15.89
N PRO A 16 -9.63 11.53 -16.59
CA PRO A 16 -9.88 10.11 -16.44
C PRO A 16 -9.73 9.80 -14.96
N ALA A 17 -10.67 9.02 -14.41
CA ALA A 17 -10.51 8.47 -13.07
C ALA A 17 -9.10 7.87 -13.02
N GLY A 18 -8.22 8.46 -12.20
CA GLY A 18 -6.80 8.11 -12.20
C GLY A 18 -6.66 6.62 -11.95
N ALA A 19 -5.81 5.96 -12.74
CA ALA A 19 -5.60 4.53 -12.64
C ALA A 19 -5.12 4.15 -11.23
N VAL A 20 -5.50 2.96 -10.74
CA VAL A 20 -5.09 2.46 -9.42
C VAL A 20 -3.69 1.87 -9.51
N THR A 21 -2.71 2.75 -9.33
CA THR A 21 -1.28 2.45 -9.47
C THR A 21 -0.49 3.29 -8.48
N CYS A 22 0.78 2.98 -8.26
CA CYS A 22 1.68 3.87 -7.53
C CYS A 22 1.88 5.17 -8.33
N TYR A 23 1.76 6.31 -7.66
CA TYR A 23 2.11 7.63 -8.20
C TYR A 23 3.37 8.12 -7.51
N GLY A 24 4.35 8.55 -8.30
CA GLY A 24 5.59 9.10 -7.79
C GLY A 24 5.46 10.55 -7.36
N ASP A 25 6.55 11.08 -6.80
CA ASP A 25 6.65 12.47 -6.34
C ASP A 25 6.50 13.49 -7.48
N SER A 26 6.75 13.10 -8.72
CA SER A 26 6.49 13.90 -9.92
C SER A 26 4.98 14.06 -10.23
N GLY A 27 4.12 13.33 -9.51
CA GLY A 27 2.69 13.24 -9.79
C GLY A 27 2.34 12.32 -10.96
N GLN A 28 3.31 11.62 -11.53
CA GLN A 28 3.10 10.65 -12.60
C GLN A 28 2.98 9.23 -12.06
N PRO A 29 2.25 8.33 -12.75
CA PRO A 29 2.31 6.90 -12.49
C PRO A 29 3.75 6.37 -12.54
N VAL A 30 4.10 5.51 -11.58
CA VAL A 30 5.38 4.80 -11.52
C VAL A 30 5.13 3.32 -11.28
N ASP A 31 6.05 2.48 -11.73
CA ASP A 31 5.94 1.04 -11.54
C ASP A 31 6.15 0.65 -10.07
N TRP A 32 7.11 1.30 -9.41
CA TRP A 32 7.35 1.17 -7.97
C TRP A 32 8.01 2.43 -7.41
N PHE A 33 7.92 2.61 -6.10
CA PHE A 33 8.74 3.58 -5.38
C PHE A 33 9.04 3.11 -3.96
N VAL A 34 10.13 3.64 -3.39
CA VAL A 34 10.48 3.52 -1.99
C VAL A 34 10.46 4.89 -1.34
N VAL A 35 9.84 4.98 -0.17
CA VAL A 35 9.88 6.14 0.71
C VAL A 35 10.57 5.76 2.02
N TYR A 36 11.56 6.54 2.41
CA TYR A 36 12.16 6.50 3.74
C TYR A 36 11.77 7.79 4.46
N LYS A 37 10.75 7.72 5.33
CA LYS A 37 10.37 8.81 6.22
C LYS A 37 11.39 8.96 7.35
N LEU A 38 11.93 10.15 7.54
CA LEU A 38 13.06 10.45 8.44
C LEU A 38 12.59 10.70 9.88
N PRO A 39 13.33 10.27 10.91
CA PRO A 39 12.99 10.57 12.30
C PRO A 39 12.73 12.05 12.56
N ALA A 40 11.94 12.35 13.58
CA ALA A 40 11.83 13.72 14.09
C ALA A 40 13.22 14.24 14.51
N HIS A 41 13.42 15.55 14.42
CA HIS A 41 14.68 16.23 14.73
C HIS A 41 15.87 15.81 13.84
N SER A 42 15.61 15.28 12.65
CA SER A 42 16.64 14.84 11.68
C SER A 42 17.32 15.99 10.91
N GLY A 43 17.01 17.25 11.24
CA GLY A 43 17.60 18.42 10.61
C GLY A 43 16.87 19.72 10.95
N PRO A 44 17.25 20.84 10.33
CA PRO A 44 16.58 22.13 10.51
C PRO A 44 15.19 22.15 9.84
N GLY A 45 14.32 23.05 10.32
CA GLY A 45 13.00 23.31 9.74
C GLY A 45 11.85 22.56 10.42
N VAL A 46 10.66 23.15 10.37
CA VAL A 46 9.46 22.66 11.09
C VAL A 46 9.13 21.21 10.74
N GLU A 47 9.21 20.84 9.46
CA GLU A 47 8.92 19.48 9.00
C GLU A 47 9.95 18.45 9.48
N ALA A 48 11.23 18.83 9.56
CA ALA A 48 12.27 17.96 10.09
C ALA A 48 12.07 17.74 11.59
N GLN A 49 11.76 18.81 12.33
CA GLN A 49 11.45 18.75 13.76
C GLN A 49 10.18 17.92 14.02
N ALA A 50 9.18 18.01 13.16
CA ALA A 50 7.94 17.24 13.25
C ALA A 50 8.08 15.78 12.76
N GLY A 51 9.19 15.40 12.13
CA GLY A 51 9.35 14.08 11.53
C GLY A 51 8.45 13.85 10.32
N LEU A 52 8.26 14.86 9.48
CA LEU A 52 7.44 14.78 8.26
C LEU A 52 8.26 14.69 6.98
N ARG A 53 9.58 14.90 7.05
CA ARG A 53 10.47 14.75 5.91
C ARG A 53 10.65 13.29 5.52
N TYR A 54 10.84 13.05 4.23
CA TYR A 54 11.21 11.74 3.72
C TYR A 54 12.21 11.85 2.56
N LYS A 55 12.92 10.75 2.33
CA LYS A 55 13.67 10.48 1.11
C LYS A 55 12.83 9.61 0.18
N TYR A 56 12.99 9.82 -1.11
CA TYR A 56 12.23 9.16 -2.17
C TYR A 56 13.17 8.51 -3.18
N LEU A 57 12.77 7.34 -3.68
CA LEU A 57 13.46 6.61 -4.75
C LEU A 57 12.41 5.92 -5.65
N ASP A 58 12.57 6.06 -6.96
CA ASP A 58 11.88 5.26 -7.99
C ASP A 58 12.87 4.89 -9.11
N GLU A 59 12.42 4.16 -10.12
CA GLU A 59 13.22 3.81 -11.31
C GLU A 59 13.88 5.03 -11.98
N SER A 60 13.16 6.15 -12.08
CA SER A 60 13.57 7.35 -12.80
C SER A 60 14.45 8.31 -11.99
N SER A 61 14.51 8.11 -10.67
CA SER A 61 15.08 9.07 -9.73
C SER A 61 16.60 9.19 -9.78
N GLY A 62 17.30 8.18 -10.32
CA GLY A 62 18.77 8.13 -10.35
C GLY A 62 19.43 8.00 -8.97
N GLY A 63 18.64 7.76 -7.92
CA GLY A 63 19.10 7.66 -6.53
C GLY A 63 18.14 8.33 -5.54
N TRP A 64 18.48 8.26 -4.25
CA TRP A 64 17.69 8.88 -3.19
C TRP A 64 17.66 10.40 -3.35
N ARG A 65 16.45 10.97 -3.45
CA ARG A 65 16.20 12.41 -3.44
C ARG A 65 15.36 12.84 -2.23
N GLU A 66 15.30 14.14 -1.97
CA GLU A 66 14.33 14.70 -1.03
C GLU A 66 12.90 14.47 -1.56
N GLY A 67 11.97 14.20 -0.65
CA GLY A 67 10.56 14.10 -0.97
C GLY A 67 10.00 15.42 -1.51
N ALA A 68 8.96 15.35 -2.34
CA ALA A 68 8.31 16.52 -2.95
C ALA A 68 7.61 17.45 -1.94
N GLY A 69 7.49 17.04 -0.69
CA GLY A 69 6.87 17.78 0.41
C GLY A 69 6.84 16.93 1.68
N PRO A 70 6.06 17.32 2.71
CA PRO A 70 5.91 16.52 3.90
C PRO A 70 5.07 15.26 3.63
N ILE A 71 5.34 14.19 4.38
CA ILE A 71 4.71 12.87 4.18
C ILE A 71 3.19 12.87 4.39
N ASP A 72 2.67 13.83 5.16
CA ASP A 72 1.23 14.01 5.41
C ASP A 72 0.50 14.76 4.27
N SER A 73 1.23 15.19 3.23
CA SER A 73 0.67 15.85 2.06
C SER A 73 0.09 14.88 1.03
N LEU A 74 -1.02 15.28 0.40
CA LEU A 74 -1.57 14.63 -0.80
C LEU A 74 -0.74 14.88 -2.07
N MET A 75 0.28 15.74 -2.02
CA MET A 75 1.15 16.04 -3.16
C MET A 75 2.36 15.11 -3.25
N GLY A 76 2.70 14.37 -2.20
CA GLY A 76 3.76 13.36 -2.20
C GLY A 76 3.28 12.00 -2.71
N ALA A 77 4.21 11.12 -3.04
CA ALA A 77 3.93 9.81 -3.65
C ALA A 77 2.89 8.97 -2.88
N VAL A 78 3.03 8.88 -1.55
CA VAL A 78 2.14 8.08 -0.69
C VAL A 78 0.72 8.66 -0.70
N GLY A 79 0.58 9.97 -0.48
CA GLY A 79 -0.71 10.64 -0.48
C GLY A 79 -1.41 10.59 -1.84
N ARG A 80 -0.66 10.76 -2.95
CA ARG A 80 -1.22 10.62 -4.31
C ARG A 80 -1.69 9.20 -4.59
N SER A 81 -0.88 8.20 -4.24
CA SER A 81 -1.21 6.79 -4.49
C SER A 81 -2.44 6.32 -3.72
N LEU A 82 -2.64 6.84 -2.49
CA LEU A 82 -3.81 6.50 -1.67
C LEU A 82 -5.03 7.41 -1.92
N LEU A 83 -4.91 8.44 -2.76
CA LEU A 83 -6.03 9.33 -3.05
C LEU A 83 -7.29 8.60 -3.59
N PRO A 84 -7.18 7.58 -4.48
CA PRO A 84 -8.35 6.83 -4.93
C PRO A 84 -9.08 6.08 -3.80
N LEU A 85 -8.35 5.58 -2.79
CA LEU A 85 -8.93 4.89 -1.62
C LEU A 85 -9.98 5.77 -0.92
N TYR A 86 -9.68 7.06 -0.75
CA TYR A 86 -10.50 7.99 0.03
C TYR A 86 -11.57 8.73 -0.77
N ARG A 87 -11.62 8.53 -2.09
CA ARG A 87 -12.64 9.15 -2.96
C ARG A 87 -13.92 8.33 -3.10
N ASN A 88 -13.99 7.18 -2.43
CA ASN A 88 -15.14 6.26 -2.43
C ASN A 88 -15.69 5.99 -3.85
N THR A 89 -14.82 5.63 -4.77
CA THR A 89 -15.24 5.25 -6.13
C THR A 89 -15.82 3.83 -6.10
N SER A 90 -16.97 3.62 -6.75
CA SER A 90 -17.75 2.38 -6.65
C SER A 90 -17.02 1.13 -7.17
N GLN A 91 -15.99 1.29 -8.00
CA GLN A 91 -15.32 0.19 -8.73
C GLN A 91 -13.94 -0.21 -8.16
N LEU A 92 -13.74 -0.06 -6.85
CA LEU A 92 -12.49 -0.45 -6.17
C LEU A 92 -12.70 -1.59 -5.18
N ALA A 93 -11.66 -2.41 -5.01
CA ALA A 93 -11.47 -3.28 -3.87
C ALA A 93 -10.19 -2.90 -3.11
N TYR A 94 -10.21 -3.08 -1.79
CA TYR A 94 -9.06 -2.80 -0.94
C TYR A 94 -9.01 -3.68 0.30
N LEU A 95 -7.80 -3.92 0.79
CA LEU A 95 -7.53 -4.45 2.13
C LEU A 95 -6.52 -3.53 2.82
N LEU A 96 -6.88 -3.03 4.01
CA LEU A 96 -5.98 -2.30 4.90
C LEU A 96 -5.64 -3.21 6.07
N TYR A 97 -4.34 -3.47 6.28
CA TYR A 97 -3.90 -4.35 7.34
C TYR A 97 -2.72 -3.76 8.12
N ASN A 98 -2.74 -3.95 9.43
CA ASN A 98 -1.75 -3.42 10.35
C ASN A 98 -1.90 -4.10 11.71
N ASP A 99 -0.82 -4.67 12.27
CA ASP A 99 -0.80 -5.20 13.65
C ASP A 99 -0.93 -4.11 14.72
N GLN A 100 -0.81 -2.84 14.35
CA GLN A 100 -1.08 -1.68 15.21
C GLN A 100 -2.03 -0.74 14.46
N PRO A 101 -3.32 -1.11 14.30
CA PRO A 101 -4.26 -0.39 13.45
C PRO A 101 -4.58 1.01 14.02
N PRO A 102 -5.22 1.89 13.22
CA PRO A 102 -5.75 3.15 13.73
C PRO A 102 -6.64 2.96 14.97
N LYS A 103 -6.68 3.95 15.86
CA LYS A 103 -7.44 3.88 17.12
C LYS A 103 -8.92 3.52 16.86
N GLY A 104 -9.46 2.62 17.68
CA GLY A 104 -10.86 2.15 17.58
C GLY A 104 -10.99 0.73 17.04
N THR A 105 -9.93 0.18 16.44
CA THR A 105 -9.85 -1.23 16.05
C THR A 105 -9.26 -2.06 17.19
N LYS A 106 -9.78 -3.28 17.40
CA LYS A 106 -9.23 -4.23 18.36
C LYS A 106 -7.83 -4.69 17.92
N ASP A 107 -6.85 -4.47 18.78
CA ASP A 107 -5.53 -5.07 18.66
C ASP A 107 -5.62 -6.59 18.89
N SER A 108 -4.74 -7.35 18.24
CA SER A 108 -4.66 -8.80 18.39
C SER A 108 -3.20 -9.24 18.40
N SER A 109 -2.73 -9.66 19.57
CA SER A 109 -1.36 -10.17 19.78
C SER A 109 -1.06 -11.48 19.06
N SER A 110 -2.07 -12.15 18.47
CA SER A 110 -1.91 -13.42 17.75
C SER A 110 -1.69 -13.25 16.24
N ARG A 111 -1.71 -12.02 15.73
CA ARG A 111 -1.54 -11.69 14.30
C ARG A 111 -0.07 -11.40 13.99
N GLY A 112 0.33 -11.58 12.73
CA GLY A 112 1.69 -11.31 12.31
C GLY A 112 2.03 -9.83 12.34
N HIS A 113 3.29 -9.51 12.65
CA HIS A 113 3.84 -8.15 12.60
C HIS A 113 4.03 -7.69 11.15
N THR A 114 2.93 -7.33 10.50
CA THR A 114 2.90 -6.94 9.10
C THR A 114 1.87 -5.84 8.88
N LYS A 115 2.18 -4.92 7.96
CA LYS A 115 1.37 -3.74 7.68
C LYS A 115 1.40 -3.40 6.19
N GLY A 116 0.27 -2.97 5.65
CA GLY A 116 0.20 -2.54 4.27
C GLY A 116 -1.20 -2.28 3.75
N VAL A 117 -1.23 -1.96 2.45
CA VAL A 117 -2.42 -1.62 1.69
C VAL A 117 -2.42 -2.43 0.40
N LEU A 118 -3.53 -3.09 0.12
CA LEU A 118 -3.89 -3.48 -1.24
C LEU A 118 -4.99 -2.54 -1.72
N LEU A 119 -4.81 -2.00 -2.93
CA LEU A 119 -5.85 -1.24 -3.62
C LEU A 119 -5.85 -1.67 -5.08
N LEU A 120 -7.03 -2.02 -5.59
CA LEU A 120 -7.20 -2.54 -6.93
C LEU A 120 -8.50 -2.04 -7.58
N ASP A 121 -8.45 -1.85 -8.89
CA ASP A 121 -9.59 -1.69 -9.78
C ASP A 121 -9.77 -2.94 -10.67
N GLN A 122 -10.66 -2.87 -11.66
CA GLN A 122 -10.96 -3.99 -12.56
C GLN A 122 -9.83 -4.37 -13.53
N LYS A 123 -8.75 -3.58 -13.60
CA LYS A 123 -7.63 -3.75 -14.53
C LYS A 123 -6.30 -3.99 -13.83
N GLU A 124 -6.07 -3.34 -12.69
CA GLU A 124 -4.79 -3.29 -12.02
C GLU A 124 -4.90 -2.89 -10.55
N GLY A 125 -3.77 -2.85 -9.86
CA GLY A 125 -3.71 -2.31 -8.51
C GLY A 125 -2.28 -2.08 -8.05
N PHE A 126 -2.12 -1.80 -6.76
CA PHE A 126 -0.82 -1.79 -6.12
C PHE A 126 -0.83 -2.48 -4.75
N TRP A 127 0.36 -2.91 -4.34
CA TRP A 127 0.65 -3.34 -2.98
C TRP A 127 1.63 -2.37 -2.35
N LEU A 128 1.20 -1.73 -1.26
CA LEU A 128 2.04 -0.87 -0.43
C LEU A 128 2.38 -1.62 0.85
N VAL A 129 3.64 -2.01 1.03
CA VAL A 129 4.15 -2.61 2.27
C VAL A 129 4.83 -1.52 3.08
N HIS A 130 4.58 -1.46 4.40
CA HIS A 130 5.17 -0.41 5.24
C HIS A 130 5.43 -0.84 6.68
N SER A 131 6.16 0.00 7.42
CA SER A 131 6.40 -0.16 8.86
C SER A 131 5.55 0.75 9.75
N VAL A 132 4.73 1.63 9.15
CA VAL A 132 4.02 2.73 9.81
C VAL A 132 2.87 2.26 10.73
N PRO A 133 2.93 2.47 12.06
CA PRO A 133 1.84 2.14 12.97
C PRO A 133 0.68 3.14 12.85
N GLY A 134 -0.55 2.66 12.98
CA GLY A 134 -1.77 3.47 12.90
C GLY A 134 -2.08 4.00 11.50
N PHE A 135 -1.49 3.40 10.46
CA PHE A 135 -1.63 3.83 9.07
C PHE A 135 -2.09 2.67 8.17
N PRO A 136 -2.80 2.97 7.08
CA PRO A 136 -3.52 4.23 6.83
C PRO A 136 -4.80 4.38 7.68
N PRO A 137 -5.37 5.58 7.83
CA PRO A 137 -6.73 5.73 8.35
C PRO A 137 -7.74 4.87 7.57
N ALA A 138 -8.73 4.31 8.27
CA ALA A 138 -9.81 3.53 7.68
C ALA A 138 -10.54 4.35 6.59
N ALA A 139 -10.67 3.76 5.40
CA ALA A 139 -11.29 4.42 4.24
C ALA A 139 -12.79 4.68 4.45
N SER A 140 -13.43 3.85 5.26
CA SER A 140 -14.85 3.97 5.64
C SER A 140 -15.19 5.23 6.45
N HIS A 141 -14.21 5.85 7.12
CA HIS A 141 -14.48 6.89 8.13
C HIS A 141 -13.51 8.09 8.12
N ALA A 142 -12.48 8.06 7.28
CA ALA A 142 -11.43 9.07 7.32
C ALA A 142 -10.86 9.41 5.93
N ASN A 143 -10.09 10.50 5.89
CA ASN A 143 -9.27 10.89 4.75
C ASN A 143 -7.80 10.52 5.00
N TYR A 144 -6.98 10.64 3.96
CA TYR A 144 -5.52 10.53 4.09
C TYR A 144 -4.99 11.43 5.21
N SER A 145 -4.22 10.85 6.12
CA SER A 145 -3.46 11.58 7.13
C SER A 145 -2.30 10.72 7.63
N TRP A 146 -1.26 11.39 8.11
CA TRP A 146 -0.12 10.72 8.73
C TRP A 146 -0.34 10.55 10.23
N PRO A 147 -0.18 9.34 10.79
CA PRO A 147 -0.53 9.10 12.20
C PRO A 147 0.56 9.63 13.13
N ARG A 148 0.15 10.32 14.21
CA ARG A 148 1.07 10.87 15.23
C ARG A 148 2.13 9.88 15.74
N PRO A 149 1.80 8.60 16.05
CA PRO A 149 2.80 7.62 16.48
C PRO A 149 3.96 7.41 15.49
N ALA A 150 3.75 7.70 14.21
CA ALA A 150 4.76 7.55 13.18
C ALA A 150 5.65 8.79 12.99
N HIS A 151 5.57 9.82 13.85
CA HIS A 151 6.41 11.03 13.74
C HIS A 151 7.82 10.81 14.28
N THR A 152 7.97 10.12 15.40
CA THR A 152 9.24 10.04 16.14
C THR A 152 10.32 9.29 15.36
N TYR A 153 9.99 8.10 14.84
CA TYR A 153 10.96 7.19 14.25
C TYR A 153 10.96 7.22 12.72
N GLY A 154 12.06 6.72 12.14
CA GLY A 154 12.13 6.46 10.72
C GLY A 154 11.15 5.36 10.32
N GLN A 155 10.60 5.45 9.11
CA GLN A 155 9.65 4.48 8.57
C GLN A 155 9.96 4.22 7.09
N THR A 156 9.77 2.98 6.66
CA THR A 156 9.95 2.58 5.26
C THR A 156 8.61 2.20 4.65
N LEU A 157 8.41 2.60 3.39
CA LEU A 157 7.26 2.24 2.58
C LEU A 157 7.75 1.83 1.19
N LEU A 158 7.23 0.73 0.65
CA LEU A 158 7.47 0.26 -0.71
C LEU A 158 6.12 0.08 -1.40
N CYS A 159 5.89 0.85 -2.47
CA CYS A 159 4.72 0.71 -3.33
C CYS A 159 5.13 -0.01 -4.60
N MET A 160 4.37 -1.03 -5.00
CA MET A 160 4.58 -1.78 -6.24
C MET A 160 3.27 -1.89 -7.00
N SER A 161 3.26 -1.45 -8.25
CA SER A 161 2.11 -1.52 -9.16
C SER A 161 2.09 -2.89 -9.85
N PHE A 162 0.96 -3.57 -9.78
CA PHE A 162 0.81 -4.94 -10.28
C PHE A 162 -0.38 -5.10 -11.22
N PRO A 163 -0.26 -5.94 -12.27
CA PRO A 163 -1.43 -6.43 -12.98
C PRO A 163 -2.21 -7.41 -12.09
N LEU A 164 -3.50 -7.59 -12.39
CA LEU A 164 -4.41 -8.33 -11.49
C LEU A 164 -3.99 -9.79 -11.25
N GLU A 165 -3.32 -10.45 -12.19
CA GLU A 165 -2.86 -11.84 -12.02
C GLU A 165 -1.87 -12.03 -10.85
N GLN A 166 -1.22 -10.97 -10.37
CA GLN A 166 -0.31 -11.09 -9.23
C GLN A 166 -1.06 -11.15 -7.89
N PHE A 167 -2.32 -10.71 -7.82
CA PHE A 167 -3.04 -10.57 -6.55
C PHE A 167 -3.42 -11.89 -5.89
N SER A 168 -3.59 -12.98 -6.64
CA SER A 168 -3.72 -14.33 -6.05
C SER A 168 -2.42 -14.75 -5.34
N LYS A 169 -1.25 -14.48 -5.93
CA LYS A 169 0.05 -14.72 -5.28
C LYS A 169 0.26 -13.85 -4.04
N ILE A 170 -0.17 -12.59 -4.10
CA ILE A 170 -0.12 -11.67 -2.96
C ILE A 170 -1.05 -12.16 -1.83
N GLY A 171 -2.28 -12.57 -2.16
CA GLY A 171 -3.20 -13.18 -1.20
C GLY A 171 -2.61 -14.42 -0.53
N LYS A 172 -1.94 -15.28 -1.31
CA LYS A 172 -1.16 -16.38 -0.75
C LYS A 172 -0.05 -15.89 0.18
N GLN A 173 0.74 -14.88 -0.17
CA GLN A 173 1.76 -14.35 0.77
C GLN A 173 1.13 -13.83 2.07
N LEU A 174 -0.02 -13.15 1.99
CA LEU A 174 -0.73 -12.64 3.15
C LEU A 174 -1.29 -13.75 4.04
N SER A 175 -1.72 -14.90 3.50
CA SER A 175 -2.15 -16.03 4.35
C SER A 175 -1.00 -16.62 5.19
N TYR A 176 0.25 -16.47 4.75
CA TYR A 176 1.43 -16.82 5.54
C TYR A 176 1.76 -15.75 6.59
N THR A 177 1.67 -14.46 6.26
CA THR A 177 1.98 -13.39 7.21
C THR A 177 0.88 -13.17 8.25
N TYR A 178 -0.29 -13.77 8.06
CA TYR A 178 -1.44 -13.74 8.96
C TYR A 178 -1.76 -12.32 9.50
N PRO A 179 -2.02 -11.36 8.59
CA PRO A 179 -2.20 -9.97 8.96
C PRO A 179 -3.47 -9.73 9.77
N LEU A 180 -3.48 -8.64 10.53
CA LEU A 180 -4.70 -8.04 11.07
C LEU A 180 -5.31 -7.10 10.03
N VAL A 181 -6.32 -7.56 9.30
CA VAL A 181 -7.11 -6.71 8.40
C VAL A 181 -8.12 -5.91 9.22
N TYR A 182 -8.04 -4.58 9.18
CA TYR A 182 -8.88 -3.72 10.02
C TYR A 182 -9.95 -2.94 9.24
N ASP A 183 -9.79 -2.83 7.92
CA ASP A 183 -10.78 -2.23 7.02
C ASP A 183 -10.59 -2.84 5.63
N HIS A 184 -11.68 -3.17 4.95
CA HIS A 184 -11.63 -3.79 3.63
C HIS A 184 -12.92 -3.50 2.86
N LYS A 185 -12.79 -3.55 1.53
CA LYS A 185 -13.90 -3.68 0.59
C LYS A 185 -13.50 -4.74 -0.42
N LEU A 186 -14.06 -5.93 -0.31
CA LEU A 186 -13.78 -7.04 -1.22
C LEU A 186 -15.08 -7.80 -1.48
N GLU A 187 -15.80 -7.37 -2.52
CA GLU A 187 -17.16 -7.84 -2.81
C GLU A 187 -17.34 -8.16 -4.29
N GLY A 188 -18.42 -8.88 -4.61
CA GLY A 188 -18.82 -9.16 -5.99
C GLY A 188 -17.74 -9.84 -6.82
N THR A 189 -17.42 -9.26 -7.98
CA THR A 189 -16.44 -9.84 -8.92
C THR A 189 -15.04 -9.91 -8.34
N PHE A 190 -14.68 -9.00 -7.42
CA PHE A 190 -13.36 -9.03 -6.78
C PHE A 190 -13.22 -10.22 -5.82
N ALA A 191 -14.23 -10.48 -4.98
CA ALA A 191 -14.22 -11.63 -4.08
C ALA A 191 -14.14 -12.95 -4.86
N GLN A 192 -14.93 -13.07 -5.94
CA GLN A 192 -14.91 -14.25 -6.81
C GLN A 192 -13.55 -14.46 -7.51
N LYS A 193 -12.89 -13.37 -7.90
CA LYS A 193 -11.60 -13.42 -8.61
C LYS A 193 -10.42 -13.68 -7.68
N PHE A 194 -10.54 -13.30 -6.40
CA PHE A 194 -9.44 -13.37 -5.43
C PHE A 194 -9.89 -14.09 -4.14
N PRO A 195 -10.23 -15.38 -4.21
CA PRO A 195 -10.67 -16.15 -3.04
C PRO A 195 -9.60 -16.17 -1.94
N GLU A 196 -8.31 -16.14 -2.27
CA GLU A 196 -7.24 -16.09 -1.26
C GLU A 196 -7.27 -14.80 -0.44
N LEU A 197 -7.66 -13.67 -1.04
CA LEU A 197 -7.85 -12.42 -0.31
C LEU A 197 -9.11 -12.47 0.58
N GLU A 198 -10.15 -13.19 0.15
CA GLU A 198 -11.34 -13.42 0.98
C GLU A 198 -11.00 -14.22 2.24
N GLU A 199 -10.17 -15.25 2.11
CA GLU A 199 -9.70 -16.03 3.25
C GLU A 199 -8.82 -15.20 4.19
N VAL A 200 -7.99 -14.30 3.66
CA VAL A 200 -7.21 -13.35 4.47
C VAL A 200 -8.13 -12.38 5.23
N VAL A 201 -9.19 -11.87 4.59
CA VAL A 201 -10.20 -11.00 5.23
C VAL A 201 -10.93 -11.72 6.36
N LYS A 202 -11.29 -13.00 6.17
CA LYS A 202 -11.88 -13.85 7.22
C LYS A 202 -10.91 -14.17 8.36
N GLY A 203 -9.63 -13.84 8.19
CA GLY A 203 -8.58 -14.13 9.15
C GLY A 203 -8.20 -15.60 9.16
N HIS A 204 -8.30 -16.29 8.03
CA HIS A 204 -7.69 -17.61 7.85
C HIS A 204 -6.21 -17.47 7.49
N HIS A 205 -5.45 -18.51 7.80
CA HIS A 205 -4.01 -18.55 7.60
C HIS A 205 -3.57 -19.96 7.22
N VAL A 206 -2.29 -20.14 6.92
CA VAL A 206 -1.74 -21.47 6.64
C VAL A 206 -1.86 -22.39 7.86
N HIS A 207 -2.39 -23.60 7.66
CA HIS A 207 -2.57 -24.60 8.71
C HIS A 207 -1.54 -25.74 8.65
N ASP A 208 -0.91 -25.92 7.50
CA ASP A 208 0.01 -27.02 7.22
C ASP A 208 1.37 -26.52 6.71
N ARG A 209 2.38 -27.40 6.79
CA ARG A 209 3.71 -27.16 6.23
C ARG A 209 3.64 -27.06 4.68
N PRO A 210 4.57 -26.32 4.04
CA PRO A 210 5.68 -25.57 4.65
C PRO A 210 5.20 -24.28 5.34
N TRP A 211 5.90 -23.87 6.41
CA TRP A 211 5.58 -22.64 7.17
C TRP A 211 6.16 -21.37 6.54
N ASN A 212 6.74 -21.45 5.36
CA ASN A 212 7.25 -20.33 4.59
C ASN A 212 6.77 -20.39 3.14
N SER A 213 6.88 -19.26 2.46
CA SER A 213 6.53 -19.13 1.05
C SER A 213 7.48 -18.14 0.40
N SER A 214 7.95 -18.47 -0.80
CA SER A 214 8.78 -17.60 -1.63
C SER A 214 8.16 -17.54 -3.01
N VAL A 215 7.77 -16.35 -3.46
CA VAL A 215 7.16 -16.14 -4.78
C VAL A 215 7.73 -14.92 -5.48
N THR A 216 8.01 -15.07 -6.76
CA THR A 216 8.33 -13.93 -7.63
C THR A 216 7.03 -13.27 -8.09
N LEU A 217 6.95 -11.97 -7.84
CA LEU A 217 5.92 -11.06 -8.33
C LEU A 217 6.53 -10.23 -9.45
N THR A 218 5.78 -10.03 -10.53
CA THR A 218 6.21 -9.21 -11.66
C THR A 218 5.31 -7.99 -11.74
N SER A 219 5.89 -6.80 -11.61
CA SER A 219 5.18 -5.53 -11.68
C SER A 219 4.64 -5.23 -13.08
N LYS A 220 3.86 -4.16 -13.22
CA LYS A 220 3.27 -3.75 -14.50
C LYS A 220 4.32 -3.46 -15.57
N ALA A 221 5.44 -2.85 -15.20
CA ALA A 221 6.55 -2.56 -16.12
C ALA A 221 7.55 -3.73 -16.26
N GLY A 222 7.31 -4.87 -15.59
CA GLY A 222 8.12 -6.07 -15.73
C GLY A 222 9.27 -6.21 -14.74
N ALA A 223 9.36 -5.35 -13.72
CA ALA A 223 10.34 -5.53 -12.64
C ALA A 223 9.94 -6.74 -11.76
N ASN A 224 10.93 -7.55 -11.41
CA ASN A 224 10.72 -8.73 -10.58
C ASN A 224 11.00 -8.42 -9.11
N PHE A 225 10.02 -8.70 -8.25
CA PHE A 225 10.10 -8.60 -6.81
C PHE A 225 10.02 -9.99 -6.20
N GLN A 226 11.02 -10.36 -5.41
CA GLN A 226 10.97 -11.61 -4.65
C GLN A 226 10.29 -11.35 -3.31
N SER A 227 9.11 -11.94 -3.13
CA SER A 227 8.38 -11.89 -1.85
C SER A 227 8.71 -13.14 -1.03
N PHE A 228 9.03 -12.92 0.25
CA PHE A 228 9.27 -13.96 1.24
C PHE A 228 8.30 -13.76 2.40
N ALA A 229 7.53 -14.79 2.73
CA ALA A 229 6.65 -14.82 3.88
C ALA A 229 6.95 -16.02 4.76
N LYS A 230 6.74 -15.83 6.06
CA LYS A 230 6.77 -16.89 7.06
C LYS A 230 5.52 -16.82 7.92
N PHE A 231 5.06 -17.98 8.34
CA PHE A 231 4.07 -18.11 9.40
C PHE A 231 4.77 -18.22 10.76
N GLY A 232 4.03 -18.02 11.85
CA GLY A 232 4.56 -17.99 13.22
C GLY A 232 5.34 -19.25 13.62
N LYS A 233 5.04 -20.40 13.00
CA LYS A 233 5.70 -21.70 13.23
C LYS A 233 7.00 -21.93 12.43
N PHE A 234 7.43 -20.95 11.62
CA PHE A 234 8.64 -21.10 10.83
C PHE A 234 9.89 -21.09 11.72
N GLY A 235 10.68 -22.16 11.66
CA GLY A 235 11.84 -22.37 12.53
C GLY A 235 11.54 -23.17 13.80
N ASP A 236 10.27 -23.47 14.08
CA ASP A 236 9.88 -24.35 15.17
C ASP A 236 10.06 -25.82 14.73
N GLY A 237 11.20 -26.41 15.10
CA GLY A 237 11.49 -27.84 15.18
C GLY A 237 11.00 -28.73 14.03
N GLU A 238 11.91 -29.13 13.14
CA GLU A 238 11.96 -30.56 12.81
C GLU A 238 12.59 -31.26 14.01
N PRO A 239 12.06 -32.39 14.50
CA PRO A 239 12.82 -33.19 15.45
C PRO A 239 14.14 -33.55 14.79
N GLU A 240 15.26 -33.16 15.41
CA GLU A 240 16.55 -33.74 15.09
C GLU A 240 16.39 -35.25 15.26
N VAL A 241 16.40 -35.98 14.14
CA VAL A 241 16.56 -37.42 14.19
C VAL A 241 18.03 -37.61 14.57
N GLU A 242 18.30 -37.69 15.88
CA GLU A 242 19.56 -38.23 16.38
C GLU A 242 19.69 -39.65 15.82
N GLY A 243 20.64 -39.82 14.90
CA GLY A 243 21.08 -41.11 14.36
C GLY A 243 22.28 -41.65 15.13
#